data_AF-A0A8W8NA08-F1
#
_entry.id   AF-A0A8W8NA08-F1
#
_cell.length_a   1.000
_cell.length_b   1.000
_cell.length_c   1.000
_cell.angle_alpha   90.00
_cell.angle_beta   90.00
_cell.angle_gamma   90.00
#
_symmetry.space_group_name_H-M   'P 1'
#
loop_
_entity.id
_entity.type
_entity.pdbx_description
1 polymer ?
#
loop_
_entity_poly.entity_id
_entity_poly.type
_entity_poly.pdbx_seq_one_letter_code
_entity_poly.pdbx_strand_id
1 'polypeptide(L)'
;KAFVTKGYTKGINVGLKLAVPGDVANLTTSFGYSVNLTDNSEESTEETMTWGSDCKVKVPKGQRMSAKISVTEKEYNANFRMKTSIYGTVHVAIHSRADDRLIRSIDAPITEIMRWYSQKRGFGSCSIKGNKVEWEVTGECFFRFGVEQTVEIQPVRS
;
A
#
# COMPACT_ATOMS: atom_id res chain seq x y z
N LYS A 1 -2.56 7.24 -2.16
CA LYS A 1 -3.83 6.48 -2.00
C LYS A 1 -3.66 5.09 -2.57
N ALA A 2 -4.20 4.05 -1.92
CA ALA A 2 -4.24 2.70 -2.48
C ALA A 2 -5.53 1.99 -2.08
N PHE A 3 -6.05 1.14 -2.97
CA PHE A 3 -7.23 0.32 -2.70
C PHE A 3 -7.13 -1.05 -3.38
N VAL A 4 -7.77 -2.05 -2.76
CA VAL A 4 -7.84 -3.41 -3.29
C VAL A 4 -9.00 -3.51 -4.27
N THR A 5 -8.75 -3.96 -5.50
CA THR A 5 -9.79 -4.21 -6.50
C THR A 5 -10.27 -5.66 -6.47
N LYS A 6 -9.38 -6.58 -6.09
CA LYS A 6 -9.68 -8.01 -5.96
C LYS A 6 -8.74 -8.61 -4.93
N GLY A 7 -9.26 -9.30 -3.91
CA GLY A 7 -8.43 -9.93 -2.89
C GLY A 7 -9.23 -10.69 -1.84
N TYR A 8 -8.52 -11.38 -0.96
CA TYR A 8 -9.08 -12.09 0.20
C TYR A 8 -8.34 -11.63 1.45
N THR A 9 -9.05 -11.01 2.39
CA THR A 9 -8.50 -10.42 3.62
C THR A 9 -9.24 -10.88 4.88
N LYS A 10 -10.17 -11.83 4.78
CA LYS A 10 -11.05 -12.21 5.89
C LYS A 10 -10.24 -12.79 7.07
N GLY A 11 -10.11 -12.01 8.13
CA GLY A 11 -9.41 -12.39 9.37
C GLY A 11 -7.88 -12.27 9.31
N ILE A 12 -7.30 -11.74 8.23
CA ILE A 12 -5.87 -11.51 8.09
C ILE A 12 -5.65 -10.07 7.64
N ASN A 13 -4.98 -9.27 8.48
CA ASN A 13 -4.54 -7.93 8.14
C ASN A 13 -3.33 -8.03 7.20
N VAL A 14 -3.37 -7.33 6.06
CA VAL A 14 -2.27 -7.35 5.10
C VAL A 14 -1.66 -5.95 4.99
N GLY A 15 -0.46 -5.81 5.54
CA GLY A 15 0.35 -4.60 5.38
C GLY A 15 1.07 -4.60 4.02
N LEU A 16 0.81 -3.58 3.21
CA LEU A 16 1.45 -3.36 1.92
C LEU A 16 2.41 -2.16 2.02
N LYS A 17 3.70 -2.40 1.85
CA LYS A 17 4.70 -1.32 1.74
C LYS A 17 5.04 -1.09 0.27
N LEU A 18 4.72 0.10 -0.22
CA LEU A 18 4.99 0.54 -1.58
C LEU A 18 6.16 1.53 -1.58
N ALA A 19 7.22 1.19 -2.30
CA ALA A 19 8.31 2.10 -2.58
C ALA A 19 8.01 2.86 -3.88
N VAL A 20 8.43 4.13 -3.95
CA VAL A 20 8.38 4.89 -5.21
C VAL A 20 9.36 4.29 -6.23
N PRO A 21 9.04 4.27 -7.53
CA PRO A 21 9.90 3.73 -8.58
C PRO A 21 11.28 4.39 -8.65
N GLY A 22 12.27 3.64 -9.16
CA GLY A 22 13.71 3.93 -9.07
C GLY A 22 14.19 5.33 -9.49
N ASP A 23 13.60 5.93 -10.53
CA ASP A 23 14.00 7.28 -10.97
C ASP A 23 13.69 8.36 -9.93
N VAL A 24 12.67 8.14 -9.10
CA VAL A 24 12.30 9.01 -7.97
C VAL A 24 13.15 8.68 -6.75
N ALA A 25 13.36 7.39 -6.46
CA ALA A 25 14.15 6.93 -5.32
C ALA A 25 15.62 7.39 -5.37
N ASN A 26 16.19 7.59 -6.57
CA ASN A 26 17.54 8.11 -6.76
C ASN A 26 17.68 9.61 -6.45
N LEU A 27 16.58 10.37 -6.54
CA LEU A 27 16.56 11.81 -6.21
C LEU A 27 16.25 12.05 -4.74
N THR A 28 15.55 11.13 -4.08
CA THR A 28 15.02 11.31 -2.73
C THR A 28 15.05 9.99 -1.96
N THR A 29 16.11 9.79 -1.18
CA THR A 29 16.50 8.52 -0.55
C THR A 29 15.60 8.01 0.60
N SER A 30 14.40 8.58 0.80
CA SER A 30 13.60 8.30 2.00
C SER A 30 12.09 8.11 1.79
N PHE A 31 11.60 7.98 0.55
CA PHE A 31 10.17 7.78 0.30
C PHE A 31 9.78 6.29 0.34
N GLY A 32 9.11 5.87 1.41
CA GLY A 32 8.48 4.55 1.49
C GLY A 32 7.11 4.65 2.12
N TYR A 33 6.06 4.47 1.33
CA TYR A 33 4.68 4.51 1.83
C TYR A 33 4.29 3.13 2.35
N SER A 34 3.85 3.04 3.60
CA SER A 34 3.21 1.84 4.13
C SER A 34 1.71 2.07 4.22
N VAL A 35 0.94 1.20 3.57
CA VAL A 35 -0.52 1.19 3.59
C VAL A 35 -0.97 -0.13 4.21
N ASN A 36 -1.84 -0.09 5.21
CA ASN A 36 -2.44 -1.24 5.85
C ASN A 36 -3.78 -1.56 5.21
N LEU A 37 -3.79 -2.53 4.30
CA LEU A 37 -5.01 -2.89 3.59
C LEU A 37 -5.83 -3.87 4.44
N THR A 38 -6.87 -3.34 5.09
CA THR A 38 -7.94 -4.12 5.73
C THR A 38 -9.21 -4.08 4.89
N ASP A 39 -9.82 -5.23 4.64
CA ASP A 39 -11.14 -5.45 4.00
C ASP A 39 -11.68 -4.28 3.17
N ASN A 40 -11.49 -4.34 1.85
CA ASN A 40 -12.19 -3.52 0.83
C ASN A 40 -12.21 -1.99 1.08
N SER A 41 -11.33 -1.47 1.93
CA SER A 41 -11.25 -0.06 2.28
C SER A 41 -10.17 0.65 1.46
N GLU A 42 -10.48 1.87 1.02
CA GLU A 42 -9.50 2.81 0.48
C GLU A 42 -8.76 3.42 1.67
N GLU A 43 -7.43 3.30 1.68
CA GLU A 43 -6.59 3.97 2.67
C GLU A 43 -5.69 4.99 1.98
N SER A 44 -5.66 6.19 2.57
CA SER A 44 -4.84 7.30 2.12
C SER A 44 -3.89 7.72 3.23
N THR A 45 -2.60 7.58 2.99
CA THR A 45 -1.56 8.15 3.84
C THR A 45 -1.04 9.42 3.18
N GLU A 46 -0.92 10.49 3.97
CA GLU A 46 -0.30 11.75 3.58
C GLU A 46 0.89 12.01 4.50
N GLU A 47 2.05 12.30 3.91
CA GLU A 47 3.24 12.73 4.66
C GLU A 47 3.63 14.14 4.19
N THR A 48 3.88 15.03 5.14
CA THR A 48 4.29 16.41 4.83
C THR A 48 5.81 16.48 4.74
N MET A 49 6.31 17.01 3.62
CA MET A 49 7.73 17.28 3.43
C MET A 49 8.01 18.78 3.56
N THR A 50 8.96 19.14 4.42
CA THR A 50 9.45 20.53 4.51
C THR A 50 10.59 20.73 3.53
N TRP A 51 10.39 21.64 2.58
CA TRP A 51 11.40 22.02 1.60
C TRP A 51 12.09 23.31 2.03
N GLY A 52 13.43 23.30 2.08
CA GLY A 52 14.25 24.47 2.40
C GLY A 52 15.25 24.74 1.30
N SER A 53 15.36 26.00 0.86
CA SER A 53 16.38 26.43 -0.11
C SER A 53 16.96 27.77 0.33
N ASP A 54 18.26 27.80 0.64
CA ASP A 54 18.98 29.02 0.94
C ASP A 54 19.61 29.59 -0.34
N CYS A 55 19.11 30.75 -0.79
CA CYS A 55 19.62 31.45 -1.97
C CYS A 55 20.04 32.88 -1.63
N LYS A 56 21.24 33.30 -2.06
CA LYS A 56 21.75 34.68 -1.91
C LYS A 56 21.87 35.32 -3.29
N VAL A 57 21.25 36.48 -3.48
CA VAL A 57 21.21 37.21 -4.76
C VAL A 57 21.81 38.59 -4.60
N LYS A 58 22.71 38.98 -5.50
CA LYS A 58 23.18 40.37 -5.60
C LYS A 58 22.18 41.19 -6.40
N VAL A 59 21.56 42.17 -5.77
CA VAL A 59 20.62 43.11 -6.41
C VAL A 59 21.37 44.35 -6.88
N PRO A 60 21.38 44.67 -8.19
CA PRO A 60 22.01 45.89 -8.70
C PRO A 60 21.33 47.16 -8.17
N LYS A 61 22.11 48.23 -7.99
CA LYS A 61 21.62 49.50 -7.43
C LYS A 61 20.52 50.08 -8.33
N GLY A 62 19.38 50.42 -7.74
CA GLY A 62 18.22 50.99 -8.45
C GLY A 62 17.31 49.97 -9.14
N GLN A 63 17.59 48.66 -9.05
CA GLN A 63 16.72 47.62 -9.58
C GLN A 63 15.89 46.96 -8.48
N ARG A 64 14.72 46.43 -8.87
CA ARG A 64 13.91 45.53 -8.05
C ARG A 64 13.98 44.13 -8.66
N MET A 65 14.14 43.13 -7.81
CA MET A 65 14.14 41.72 -8.22
C MET A 65 12.92 41.03 -7.63
N SER A 66 12.34 40.10 -8.37
CA SER A 66 11.30 39.17 -7.94
C SER A 66 11.90 37.78 -7.83
N ALA A 67 11.62 37.08 -6.74
CA ALA A 67 11.97 35.68 -6.56
C ALA A 67 10.68 34.85 -6.61
N LYS A 68 10.63 33.86 -7.50
CA LYS A 68 9.53 32.93 -7.66
C LYS A 68 10.03 31.54 -7.30
N ILE A 69 9.41 30.93 -6.29
CA ILE A 69 9.67 29.55 -5.92
C ILE A 69 8.58 28.69 -6.57
N SER A 70 8.97 27.69 -7.32
CA SER A 70 8.08 26.72 -7.95
C SER A 70 8.46 25.31 -7.50
N VAL A 71 7.48 24.54 -7.02
CA VAL A 71 7.67 23.12 -6.72
C VAL A 71 7.00 22.32 -7.83
N THR A 72 7.77 21.47 -8.49
CA THR A 72 7.26 20.53 -9.48
C THR A 72 6.85 19.26 -8.76
N GLU A 73 5.61 18.86 -8.93
CA GLU A 73 5.08 17.60 -8.44
C GLU A 73 4.88 16.63 -9.59
N LYS A 74 5.00 15.33 -9.30
CA LYS A 74 4.64 14.26 -10.22
C LYS A 74 3.55 13.39 -9.62
N GLU A 75 2.69 12.92 -10.51
CA GLU A 75 1.69 11.90 -10.20
C GLU A 75 2.16 10.56 -10.75
N TYR A 76 1.95 9.50 -10.00
CA TYR A 76 2.27 8.15 -10.40
C TYR A 76 1.11 7.21 -10.08
N ASN A 77 0.59 6.57 -11.12
CA ASN A 77 -0.49 5.61 -11.03
C ASN A 77 0.04 4.24 -11.40
N ALA A 78 -0.15 3.26 -10.53
CA ALA A 78 0.31 1.90 -10.75
C ALA A 78 -0.67 0.86 -10.24
N ASN A 79 -0.64 -0.29 -10.89
CA ASN A 79 -1.36 -1.48 -10.45
C ASN A 79 -0.40 -2.33 -9.64
N PHE A 80 -0.83 -2.76 -8.45
CA PHE A 80 -0.06 -3.71 -7.64
C PHE A 80 -0.69 -5.10 -7.70
N ARG A 81 0.16 -6.11 -7.56
CA ARG A 81 -0.22 -7.51 -7.47
C ARG A 81 0.59 -8.18 -6.39
N MET A 82 -0.09 -8.82 -5.46
CA MET A 82 0.48 -9.48 -4.29
C MET A 82 -0.05 -10.91 -4.22
N LYS A 83 0.79 -11.84 -3.78
CA LYS A 83 0.39 -13.22 -3.50
C LYS A 83 0.38 -13.42 -1.99
N THR A 84 -0.78 -13.71 -1.45
CA THR A 84 -0.94 -14.08 -0.04
C THR A 84 -1.03 -15.59 0.05
N SER A 85 -0.22 -16.20 0.93
CA SER A 85 -0.19 -17.65 1.12
C SER A 85 -0.44 -18.00 2.58
N ILE A 86 -1.37 -18.91 2.84
CA ILE A 86 -1.63 -19.46 4.17
C ILE A 86 -1.28 -20.94 4.17
N TYR A 87 -0.65 -21.40 5.25
CA TYR A 87 -0.35 -22.81 5.49
C TYR A 87 -0.62 -23.13 6.96
N GLY A 88 -0.92 -24.39 7.25
CA GLY A 88 -1.13 -24.86 8.62
C GLY A 88 -2.40 -25.69 8.79
N THR A 89 -2.70 -25.98 10.05
CA THR A 89 -3.83 -26.79 10.49
C THR A 89 -4.83 -25.91 11.21
N VAL A 90 -6.11 -26.03 10.85
CA VAL A 90 -7.21 -25.40 11.56
C VAL A 90 -7.66 -26.35 12.65
N HIS A 91 -7.66 -25.86 13.88
CA HIS A 91 -8.15 -26.57 15.06
C HIS A 91 -9.55 -26.07 15.40
N VAL A 92 -10.52 -26.97 15.41
CA VAL A 92 -11.92 -26.66 15.71
C VAL A 92 -12.35 -27.45 16.94
N ALA A 93 -12.57 -26.73 18.04
CA ALA A 93 -13.08 -27.29 19.28
C ALA A 93 -14.61 -27.10 19.37
N ILE A 94 -15.34 -28.22 19.36
CA ILE A 94 -16.80 -28.27 19.49
C ILE A 94 -17.13 -28.39 20.97
N HIS A 95 -17.83 -27.39 21.49
CA HIS A 95 -18.29 -27.34 22.89
C HIS A 95 -19.80 -27.55 22.96
N SER A 96 -20.25 -28.13 24.07
CA SER A 96 -21.66 -28.27 24.40
C SER A 96 -22.24 -26.90 24.73
N ARG A 97 -23.38 -26.57 24.13
CA ARG A 97 -24.03 -25.27 24.36
C ARG A 97 -24.58 -25.12 25.78
N ALA A 98 -24.87 -26.23 26.46
CA ALA A 98 -25.53 -26.21 27.77
C ALA A 98 -24.56 -25.94 28.93
N ASP A 99 -23.34 -26.45 28.84
CA ASP A 99 -22.36 -26.48 29.93
C ASP A 99 -20.93 -26.11 29.48
N ASP A 100 -20.75 -25.67 28.24
CA ASP A 100 -19.47 -25.29 27.61
C ASP A 100 -18.40 -26.40 27.68
N ARG A 101 -18.81 -27.65 27.90
CA ARG A 101 -17.88 -28.78 27.95
C ARG A 101 -17.38 -29.12 26.56
N LEU A 102 -16.08 -29.34 26.40
CA LEU A 102 -15.48 -29.82 25.16
C LEU A 102 -16.06 -31.20 24.79
N ILE A 103 -16.77 -31.26 23.66
CA ILE A 103 -17.30 -32.51 23.10
C ILE A 103 -16.24 -33.16 22.23
N ARG A 104 -15.61 -32.38 21.35
CA ARG A 104 -14.68 -32.91 20.33
C ARG A 104 -13.75 -31.83 19.81
N SER A 105 -12.51 -32.19 19.47
CA SER A 105 -11.65 -31.39 18.61
C SER A 105 -11.54 -32.01 17.22
N ILE A 106 -11.49 -31.18 16.19
CA ILE A 106 -11.24 -31.56 14.81
C ILE A 106 -10.06 -30.74 14.31
N ASP A 107 -9.04 -31.44 13.83
CA ASP A 107 -7.85 -30.82 13.27
C ASP A 107 -7.80 -31.17 11.79
N ALA A 108 -7.76 -30.14 10.93
CA ALA A 108 -7.70 -30.35 9.48
C ALA A 108 -6.75 -29.35 8.81
N PRO A 109 -5.90 -29.80 7.88
CA PRO A 109 -5.08 -28.89 7.09
C PRO A 109 -5.94 -27.88 6.33
N ILE A 110 -5.51 -26.61 6.32
CA ILE A 110 -6.24 -25.54 5.60
C ILE A 110 -6.44 -25.89 4.11
N THR A 111 -5.50 -26.62 3.50
CA THR A 111 -5.62 -27.08 2.12
C THR A 111 -6.78 -28.05 1.90
N GLU A 112 -7.08 -28.91 2.87
CA GLU A 112 -8.18 -29.87 2.77
C GLU A 112 -9.53 -29.17 2.91
N ILE A 113 -9.63 -28.27 3.88
CA ILE A 113 -10.81 -27.42 4.09
C ILE A 113 -11.11 -26.63 2.83
N MET A 114 -10.09 -25.98 2.25
CA MET A 114 -10.26 -25.16 1.05
C MET A 114 -10.60 -26.01 -0.18
N ARG A 115 -10.04 -27.22 -0.34
CA ARG A 115 -10.44 -28.15 -1.43
C ARG A 115 -11.92 -28.49 -1.34
N TRP A 116 -12.38 -28.90 -0.16
CA TRP A 116 -13.78 -29.24 0.07
C TRP A 116 -14.70 -28.03 -0.20
N TYR A 117 -14.28 -26.84 0.23
CA TYR A 117 -15.06 -25.62 0.06
C TYR A 117 -15.14 -25.19 -1.42
N SER A 118 -14.03 -25.24 -2.16
CA SER A 118 -13.99 -24.93 -3.60
C SER A 118 -14.84 -25.87 -4.45
N GLN A 119 -14.99 -27.13 -4.04
CA GLN A 119 -15.86 -28.10 -4.74
C GLN A 119 -17.35 -27.83 -4.53
N LYS A 120 -17.74 -27.27 -3.38
CA LYS A 120 -19.15 -27.08 -2.99
C LYS A 120 -19.70 -25.68 -3.22
N ARG A 121 -18.86 -24.65 -3.22
CA ARG A 121 -19.23 -23.26 -3.47
C ARG A 121 -18.19 -22.62 -4.36
N GLY A 122 -18.64 -21.96 -5.44
CA GLY A 122 -17.80 -21.17 -6.35
C GLY A 122 -17.25 -19.91 -5.67
N PHE A 123 -16.36 -20.10 -4.68
CA PHE A 123 -15.67 -19.00 -4.03
C PHE A 123 -14.42 -18.61 -4.82
N GLY A 124 -14.03 -17.34 -4.71
CA GLY A 124 -13.00 -16.67 -5.52
C GLY A 124 -11.69 -17.45 -5.68
N SER A 125 -11.01 -17.19 -6.78
CA SER A 125 -9.81 -17.87 -7.31
C SER A 125 -8.67 -18.02 -6.28
N CYS A 126 -8.77 -19.01 -5.39
CA CYS A 126 -7.66 -19.48 -4.57
C CYS A 126 -7.00 -20.67 -5.27
N SER A 127 -5.67 -20.72 -5.27
CA SER A 127 -4.91 -21.83 -5.82
C SER A 127 -4.27 -22.63 -4.69
N ILE A 128 -4.36 -23.95 -4.76
CA ILE A 128 -3.81 -24.84 -3.74
C ILE A 128 -2.51 -25.42 -4.29
N LYS A 129 -1.39 -25.09 -3.67
CA LYS A 129 -0.05 -25.55 -4.08
C LYS A 129 0.64 -26.24 -2.91
N GLY A 130 0.82 -27.55 -3.03
CA GLY A 130 1.39 -28.37 -1.96
C GLY A 130 0.56 -28.26 -0.67
N ASN A 131 1.18 -27.75 0.39
CA ASN A 131 0.58 -27.52 1.71
C ASN A 131 0.12 -26.07 1.94
N LYS A 132 0.07 -25.23 0.89
CA LYS A 132 -0.31 -23.83 0.97
C LYS A 132 -1.54 -23.52 0.13
N VAL A 133 -2.34 -22.58 0.60
CA VAL A 133 -3.43 -21.96 -0.17
C VAL A 133 -3.00 -20.55 -0.51
N GLU A 134 -3.01 -20.21 -1.80
CA GLU A 134 -2.58 -18.92 -2.33
C GLU A 134 -3.76 -18.13 -2.88
N TRP A 135 -3.79 -16.83 -2.60
CA TRP A 135 -4.70 -15.87 -3.22
C TRP A 135 -3.89 -14.79 -3.91
N GLU A 136 -4.37 -14.38 -5.08
CA GLU A 136 -3.87 -13.20 -5.75
C GLU A 136 -4.69 -12.00 -5.31
N VAL A 137 -4.00 -11.01 -4.74
CA VAL A 137 -4.55 -9.71 -4.39
C VAL A 137 -4.06 -8.71 -5.42
N THR A 138 -4.98 -8.04 -6.11
CA THR A 138 -4.68 -6.95 -7.04
C THR A 138 -5.35 -5.68 -6.57
N GLY A 139 -4.72 -4.56 -6.88
CA GLY A 139 -5.29 -3.25 -6.60
C GLY A 139 -4.57 -2.16 -7.37
N GLU A 140 -5.00 -0.93 -7.12
CA GLU A 140 -4.46 0.25 -7.75
C GLU A 140 -3.91 1.19 -6.68
N CYS A 141 -2.87 1.92 -7.03
CA CYS A 141 -2.23 2.89 -6.17
C CYS A 141 -1.92 4.17 -6.96
N PHE A 142 -2.15 5.29 -6.29
CA PHE A 142 -2.05 6.64 -6.81
C PHE A 142 -1.15 7.43 -5.85
N PHE A 143 -0.03 7.92 -6.35
CA PHE A 143 0.93 8.71 -5.59
C PHE A 143 1.06 10.09 -6.20
N ARG A 144 1.24 11.08 -5.34
CA ARG A 144 1.64 12.43 -5.72
C ARG A 144 2.79 12.84 -4.81
N PHE A 145 3.88 13.29 -5.41
CA PHE A 145 5.09 13.66 -4.67
C PHE A 145 5.82 14.82 -5.37
N GLY A 146 6.41 15.71 -4.58
CA GLY A 146 7.31 16.74 -5.08
C GLY A 146 8.62 16.13 -5.57
N VAL A 147 9.08 16.53 -6.75
CA VAL A 147 10.34 16.05 -7.36
C VAL A 147 11.40 17.13 -7.45
N GLU A 148 11.02 18.39 -7.56
CA GLU A 148 11.96 19.46 -7.80
C GLU A 148 11.45 20.77 -7.20
N GLN A 149 12.38 21.56 -6.65
CA GLN A 149 12.14 22.94 -6.24
C GLN A 149 13.04 23.86 -7.06
N THR A 150 12.43 24.82 -7.76
CA THR A 150 13.12 25.79 -8.59
C THR A 150 12.92 27.20 -8.05
N VAL A 151 14.01 27.94 -7.90
CA VAL A 151 14.00 29.36 -7.49
C VAL A 151 14.38 30.21 -8.70
N GLU A 152 13.41 30.89 -9.30
CA GLU A 152 13.61 31.83 -10.39
C GLU A 152 13.75 33.25 -9.84
N ILE A 153 14.79 33.97 -10.26
CA ILE A 153 15.02 35.35 -9.85
C ILE A 153 15.06 36.23 -11.09
N GLN A 154 14.19 37.23 -11.16
CA GLN A 154 14.04 38.08 -12.34
C GLN A 154 13.89 39.56 -11.96
N PRO A 155 14.43 40.50 -12.77
CA PRO A 155 14.19 41.93 -12.56
C PRO A 155 12.72 42.29 -12.78
N VAL A 156 12.15 43.10 -11.91
CA VAL A 156 10.81 43.66 -12.08
C VAL A 156 10.92 44.83 -13.05
N ARG A 157 10.35 44.70 -14.25
CA ARG A 157 10.23 45.80 -15.20
C ARG A 157 9.13 46.75 -14.72
N SER A 158 9.48 48.02 -14.54
CA SER A 158 8.56 49.13 -14.28
C SER A 158 7.89 49.59 -15.56
#